data_AF-A0AAW0U644-F1
#
_entry.id   AF-A0AAW0U644-F1
#
_cell.length_a   1.000
_cell.length_b   1.000
_cell.length_c   1.000
_cell.angle_alpha   90.00
_cell.angle_beta   90.00
_cell.angle_gamma   90.00
#
_symmetry.space_group_name_H-M   'P 1'
#
loop_
_entity.id
_entity.type
_entity.pdbx_description
1 polymer ?
#
loop_
_entity_poly.entity_id
_entity_poly.type
_entity_poly.pdbx_seq_one_letter_code
_entity_poly.pdbx_strand_id
1 'polypeptide(L)'
;MTRIEAHLRRRALNLCEPVLQHTLAACSGDTSFPLHITPLSFYFASPIQVIASAGWSWCLGSAALGSVYKAASLLNSSQGNPLQRPGPLSWRPRGQDSSRMSEEVEVLSGNTLSEDVEKVVEKISNTTVEFRVPRVNCPEHIILVVDVCHEVGNTPYRLADGSKFSALYMVKRALTLFLQNKHAIDARHKFALVLLHNIPVWISDFTSDPQKIISDLELAEERPATTHCDLSLVFELIAHQISLPKCSNPSVVPPPYMYRTILIYGRSHCLPQFLHGKELFSHLIQSPHFVLDVLYTHESPSDNNKCEGIFDLLCGLDEGGWSYVLEVSRNATKLHNYFGTLLAHPFQRPVQKDLSYTLVPKD
;
A
#
# COMPACT_ATOMS: atom_id res chain seq x y z
N MET A 1 -5.10 -4.65 -21.48
CA MET A 1 -3.78 -4.41 -20.86
C MET A 1 -2.92 -3.67 -21.84
N THR A 2 -2.66 -2.40 -21.57
CA THR A 2 -1.77 -1.59 -22.41
C THR A 2 -0.31 -1.98 -22.14
N ARG A 3 0.57 -1.76 -23.12
CA ARG A 3 2.02 -2.08 -23.07
C ARG A 3 2.72 -1.45 -21.84
N ILE A 4 2.12 -0.40 -21.28
CA ILE A 4 2.57 0.39 -20.12
C ILE A 4 2.15 -0.25 -18.79
N GLU A 5 0.94 -0.81 -18.64
CA GLU A 5 0.58 -1.59 -17.43
C GLU A 5 1.50 -2.81 -17.25
N ALA A 6 1.93 -3.41 -18.37
CA ALA A 6 2.94 -4.46 -18.37
C ALA A 6 4.35 -3.93 -18.05
N HIS A 7 4.66 -2.68 -18.41
CA HIS A 7 5.93 -2.03 -18.10
C HIS A 7 6.03 -1.66 -16.60
N LEU A 8 4.98 -1.07 -16.02
CA LEU A 8 4.89 -0.77 -14.60
C LEU A 8 4.94 -2.04 -13.74
N ARG A 9 4.26 -3.11 -14.15
CA ARG A 9 4.37 -4.43 -13.49
C ARG A 9 5.77 -5.03 -13.60
N ARG A 10 6.46 -4.88 -14.72
CA ARG A 10 7.85 -5.36 -14.88
C ARG A 10 8.85 -4.52 -14.09
N ARG A 11 8.63 -3.21 -13.95
CA ARG A 11 9.49 -2.32 -13.15
C ARG A 11 9.29 -2.50 -11.65
N ALA A 12 8.06 -2.71 -11.18
CA ALA A 12 7.78 -3.06 -9.78
C ALA A 12 8.53 -4.33 -9.33
N LEU A 13 8.76 -5.28 -10.25
CA LEU A 13 9.54 -6.48 -9.97
C LEU A 13 11.06 -6.24 -9.98
N ASN A 14 11.55 -5.17 -10.61
CA ASN A 14 12.97 -4.90 -10.82
C ASN A 14 13.55 -3.81 -9.90
N LEU A 15 12.73 -2.99 -9.24
CA LEU A 15 13.19 -1.90 -8.35
C LEU A 15 13.44 -2.34 -6.89
N CYS A 16 13.30 -3.63 -6.57
CA CYS A 16 13.61 -4.20 -5.24
C CYS A 16 15.08 -4.64 -5.08
N GLU A 17 16.03 -4.13 -5.87
CA GLU A 17 17.46 -4.36 -5.63
C GLU A 17 18.06 -3.21 -4.78
N PRO A 18 18.68 -3.49 -3.62
CA PRO A 18 19.30 -2.47 -2.81
C PRO A 18 20.62 -1.98 -3.42
N VAL A 19 20.72 -0.65 -3.61
CA VAL A 19 21.97 0.03 -3.97
C VAL A 19 22.86 0.11 -2.71
N LEU A 20 23.95 -0.66 -2.71
CA LEU A 20 25.02 -0.57 -1.71
C LEU A 20 25.94 0.63 -2.01
N GLN A 21 26.05 1.59 -1.10
CA GLN A 21 27.22 2.46 -1.02
C GLN A 21 27.85 2.39 0.38
N HIS A 22 29.09 1.93 0.40
CA HIS A 22 30.01 1.90 1.54
C HIS A 22 30.65 3.28 1.74
N THR A 23 30.71 3.75 3.00
CA THR A 23 31.92 4.39 3.55
C THR A 23 32.00 4.18 5.07
N LEU A 24 33.14 3.66 5.53
CA LEU A 24 33.55 3.48 6.92
C LEU A 24 34.50 4.61 7.36
N ALA A 25 34.69 4.68 8.70
CA ALA A 25 35.72 5.36 9.50
C ALA A 25 35.33 6.72 10.11
N ALA A 26 35.63 7.04 11.38
CA ALA A 26 36.11 6.30 12.55
C ALA A 26 35.99 7.22 13.80
N CYS A 27 35.90 6.60 14.99
CA CYS A 27 36.30 6.99 16.37
C CYS A 27 36.66 8.46 16.68
N SER A 28 36.34 9.08 17.82
CA SER A 28 36.42 8.63 19.23
C SER A 28 35.88 9.75 20.16
N GLY A 29 35.60 9.44 21.44
CA GLY A 29 35.67 10.45 22.51
C GLY A 29 34.60 10.37 23.61
N ASP A 30 35.01 9.88 24.78
CA ASP A 30 34.30 9.83 26.05
C ASP A 30 33.78 11.18 26.59
N THR A 31 32.69 11.17 27.38
CA THR A 31 32.67 11.45 28.85
C THR A 31 31.32 11.97 29.39
N SER A 32 30.92 11.38 30.53
CA SER A 32 30.21 11.95 31.72
C SER A 32 28.76 12.49 31.68
N PHE A 33 27.93 11.86 32.53
CA PHE A 33 26.68 12.28 33.21
C PHE A 33 26.79 13.57 34.05
N PRO A 34 25.75 14.01 34.81
CA PRO A 34 24.28 14.07 34.61
C PRO A 34 23.73 15.50 34.89
N LEU A 35 22.41 15.74 34.79
CA LEU A 35 21.70 16.63 35.75
C LEU A 35 20.17 16.47 35.69
N HIS A 36 19.60 16.38 36.89
CA HIS A 36 18.18 16.41 37.25
C HIS A 36 17.52 17.76 36.94
N ILE A 37 16.18 17.76 36.81
CA ILE A 37 15.17 18.57 37.52
C ILE A 37 13.94 18.81 36.61
N THR A 38 12.81 18.22 36.99
CA THR A 38 11.43 18.63 36.67
C THR A 38 10.87 19.45 37.86
N PRO A 39 9.60 19.94 37.88
CA PRO A 39 8.64 20.32 36.83
C PRO A 39 8.06 21.74 37.07
N LEU A 40 7.20 22.23 36.17
CA LEU A 40 6.18 23.22 36.55
C LEU A 40 4.90 23.00 35.73
N SER A 41 3.85 22.64 36.47
CA SER A 41 2.46 22.52 36.03
C SER A 41 1.82 23.89 35.90
N PHE A 42 0.95 24.09 34.90
CA PHE A 42 -0.16 25.03 35.01
C PHE A 42 -1.43 24.45 34.37
N TYR A 43 -2.47 24.40 35.19
CA TYR A 43 -3.87 24.23 34.85
C TYR A 43 -4.37 25.37 33.96
N PHE A 44 -5.33 25.13 33.07
CA PHE A 44 -6.65 25.78 33.13
C PHE A 44 -7.67 25.10 32.20
N ALA A 45 -8.92 25.16 32.65
CA ALA A 45 -10.07 24.38 32.23
C ALA A 45 -10.83 24.91 31.00
N SER A 46 -11.67 24.02 30.46
CA SER A 46 -12.76 24.25 29.50
C SER A 46 -13.76 25.33 29.94
N PRO A 47 -14.69 25.75 29.05
CA PRO A 47 -16.00 25.10 29.11
C PRO A 47 -16.71 24.84 27.76
N ILE A 48 -17.68 23.95 27.91
CA ILE A 48 -18.69 23.38 27.02
C ILE A 48 -19.60 24.44 26.35
N GLN A 49 -20.03 24.20 25.12
CA GLN A 49 -21.35 24.60 24.64
C GLN A 49 -22.05 23.48 23.86
N VAL A 50 -23.29 23.23 24.29
CA VAL A 50 -24.28 22.27 23.80
C VAL A 50 -25.20 23.00 22.80
N ILE A 51 -25.47 22.42 21.64
CA ILE A 51 -26.71 22.66 20.87
C ILE A 51 -27.22 21.32 20.34
N ALA A 52 -28.54 21.12 20.49
CA ALA A 52 -29.28 19.90 20.25
C ALA A 52 -29.99 19.87 18.88
N SER A 53 -30.33 18.63 18.50
CA SER A 53 -31.55 18.18 17.79
C SER A 53 -31.63 18.24 16.26
N ALA A 54 -31.66 17.04 15.65
CA ALA A 54 -32.73 16.45 14.83
C ALA A 54 -32.13 15.18 14.17
N GLY A 55 -32.64 13.94 14.26
CA GLY A 55 -33.95 13.44 14.63
C GLY A 55 -34.54 12.63 13.47
N TRP A 56 -33.89 11.54 13.00
CA TRP A 56 -34.51 10.58 12.06
C TRP A 56 -34.26 9.14 12.53
N SER A 57 -35.34 8.49 12.94
CA SER A 57 -35.44 7.10 13.38
C SER A 57 -35.67 6.19 12.17
N TRP A 58 -34.90 5.11 12.05
CA TRP A 58 -35.34 3.89 11.39
C TRP A 58 -34.96 2.69 12.28
N CYS A 59 -35.98 2.07 12.86
CA CYS A 59 -35.92 0.73 13.43
C CYS A 59 -36.04 -0.31 12.31
N LEU A 60 -35.41 -1.48 12.56
CA LEU A 60 -35.57 -2.84 12.00
C LEU A 60 -34.15 -3.36 11.69
N GLY A 61 -33.63 -4.45 12.25
CA GLY A 61 -34.15 -5.51 13.09
C GLY A 61 -33.10 -6.63 13.00
N SER A 62 -32.58 -7.09 14.13
CA SER A 62 -31.59 -8.16 14.18
C SER A 62 -32.23 -9.50 13.81
N ALA A 63 -31.83 -10.09 12.67
CA ALA A 63 -31.81 -11.52 12.42
C ALA A 63 -31.06 -11.84 11.11
N ALA A 64 -30.41 -13.01 11.08
CA ALA A 64 -29.73 -13.66 9.95
C ALA A 64 -28.28 -13.22 9.63
N LEU A 65 -27.36 -13.65 10.49
CA LEU A 65 -26.04 -14.12 10.08
C LEU A 65 -26.22 -15.36 9.17
N GLY A 66 -25.93 -15.22 7.88
CA GLY A 66 -25.86 -16.35 6.96
C GLY A 66 -26.09 -15.98 5.49
N SER A 67 -25.12 -16.31 4.64
CA SER A 67 -25.21 -16.37 3.17
C SER A 67 -25.16 -15.06 2.38
N VAL A 68 -23.95 -14.58 2.06
CA VAL A 68 -23.71 -13.61 0.95
C VAL A 68 -22.85 -14.19 -0.19
N TYR A 69 -22.43 -15.46 -0.12
CA TYR A 69 -21.78 -16.14 -1.25
C TYR A 69 -22.72 -17.14 -1.94
N LYS A 70 -23.83 -16.67 -2.52
CA LYS A 70 -24.65 -17.50 -3.44
C LYS A 70 -25.63 -16.74 -4.35
N ALA A 71 -25.24 -15.57 -4.88
CA ALA A 71 -26.09 -14.81 -5.82
C ALA A 71 -25.33 -14.30 -7.06
N ALA A 72 -24.46 -15.15 -7.63
CA ALA A 72 -23.80 -14.85 -8.91
C ALA A 72 -23.81 -16.03 -9.91
N SER A 73 -24.60 -17.09 -9.69
CA SER A 73 -24.56 -18.30 -10.55
C SER A 73 -25.89 -18.72 -11.18
N LEU A 74 -26.92 -17.88 -11.23
CA LEU A 74 -28.21 -18.25 -11.83
C LEU A 74 -28.82 -17.11 -12.65
N LEU A 75 -28.18 -16.76 -13.77
CA LEU A 75 -28.83 -16.14 -14.93
C LEU A 75 -28.09 -16.59 -16.19
N ASN A 76 -28.45 -17.77 -16.71
CA ASN A 76 -28.36 -18.09 -18.13
C ASN A 76 -29.15 -19.37 -18.42
N SER A 77 -30.42 -19.19 -18.80
CA SER A 77 -31.15 -20.20 -19.57
C SER A 77 -32.05 -19.47 -20.56
N SER A 78 -31.60 -19.36 -21.80
CA SER A 78 -32.46 -19.42 -22.98
C SER A 78 -31.61 -19.73 -24.21
N GLN A 79 -32.10 -20.69 -24.97
CA GLN A 79 -31.47 -21.31 -26.14
C GLN A 79 -31.51 -20.39 -27.37
N GLY A 80 -30.47 -20.45 -28.19
CA GLY A 80 -30.42 -19.91 -29.55
C GLY A 80 -29.15 -20.40 -30.27
N ASN A 81 -29.32 -21.14 -31.36
CA ASN A 81 -28.32 -21.95 -32.09
C ASN A 81 -27.29 -21.13 -32.91
N PRO A 82 -26.23 -21.76 -33.47
CA PRO A 82 -24.89 -21.19 -33.58
C PRO A 82 -24.55 -20.61 -34.96
N LEU A 83 -23.68 -19.58 -34.96
CA LEU A 83 -22.90 -19.18 -36.13
C LEU A 83 -21.41 -19.11 -35.75
N GLN A 84 -20.63 -19.82 -36.56
CA GLN A 84 -19.20 -20.04 -36.45
C GLN A 84 -18.38 -18.74 -36.37
N ARG A 85 -17.35 -18.73 -35.50
CA ARG A 85 -16.26 -17.75 -35.56
C ARG A 85 -14.93 -18.45 -35.85
N PRO A 86 -14.02 -17.85 -36.63
CA PRO A 86 -12.73 -18.46 -36.99
C PRO A 86 -11.71 -18.32 -35.84
N GLY A 87 -10.82 -19.31 -35.75
CA GLY A 87 -9.76 -19.41 -34.74
C GLY A 87 -8.60 -18.41 -34.92
N PRO A 88 -7.75 -18.25 -33.89
CA PRO A 88 -6.67 -17.27 -33.90
C PRO A 88 -5.46 -17.74 -34.73
N LEU A 89 -5.05 -16.87 -35.65
CA LEU A 89 -3.85 -17.00 -36.48
C LEU A 89 -2.58 -16.84 -35.63
N SER A 90 -1.80 -17.92 -35.54
CA SER A 90 -0.44 -17.95 -35.03
C SER A 90 0.52 -17.35 -36.07
N TRP A 91 1.26 -16.31 -35.71
CA TRP A 91 2.38 -15.80 -36.51
C TRP A 91 3.68 -16.53 -36.16
N ARG A 92 4.23 -17.25 -37.14
CA ARG A 92 5.63 -17.74 -37.18
C ARG A 92 6.43 -16.88 -38.18
N PRO A 93 7.68 -16.49 -37.91
CA PRO A 93 8.55 -15.96 -38.95
C PRO A 93 9.16 -17.11 -39.77
N ARG A 94 9.09 -16.99 -41.10
CA ARG A 94 9.79 -17.84 -42.08
C ARG A 94 11.00 -17.06 -42.60
N GLY A 95 12.14 -17.73 -42.70
CA GLY A 95 13.44 -17.15 -43.01
C GLY A 95 13.62 -16.66 -44.46
N GLN A 96 14.75 -15.98 -44.66
CA GLN A 96 15.39 -15.76 -45.96
C GLN A 96 16.83 -16.27 -45.87
N ASP A 97 17.18 -17.05 -46.89
CA ASP A 97 18.46 -17.69 -47.19
C ASP A 97 19.41 -16.71 -47.90
N SER A 98 20.73 -16.83 -47.66
CA SER A 98 21.76 -16.76 -48.72
C SER A 98 23.19 -16.94 -48.18
N SER A 99 23.85 -17.98 -48.71
CA SER A 99 25.28 -18.12 -49.05
C SER A 99 26.37 -18.26 -47.96
N ARG A 100 26.69 -19.52 -47.66
CA ARG A 100 27.92 -20.24 -48.07
C ARG A 100 29.29 -19.59 -47.74
N MET A 101 29.96 -20.10 -46.71
CA MET A 101 31.34 -20.63 -46.78
C MET A 101 31.62 -21.54 -45.57
N SER A 102 32.27 -22.65 -45.86
CA SER A 102 32.58 -23.80 -45.02
C SER A 102 33.83 -23.59 -44.19
N GLU A 103 33.80 -23.96 -42.90
CA GLU A 103 34.96 -24.56 -42.24
C GLU A 103 34.58 -25.29 -40.93
N GLU A 104 35.14 -26.49 -40.85
CA GLU A 104 35.38 -27.50 -39.81
C GLU A 104 34.79 -27.41 -38.39
N VAL A 105 34.38 -28.61 -37.94
CA VAL A 105 33.97 -28.97 -36.58
C VAL A 105 35.22 -29.28 -35.75
N GLU A 106 35.46 -28.50 -34.70
CA GLU A 106 36.20 -28.97 -33.52
C GLU A 106 35.23 -29.09 -32.33
N VAL A 107 35.05 -30.32 -31.88
CA VAL A 107 34.35 -30.66 -30.63
C VAL A 107 35.32 -30.43 -29.49
N LEU A 108 35.09 -29.39 -28.68
CA LEU A 108 35.69 -29.27 -27.35
C LEU A 108 34.58 -29.08 -26.31
N SER A 109 34.37 -30.15 -25.55
CA SER A 109 33.66 -30.21 -24.29
C SER A 109 34.20 -29.19 -23.29
N GLY A 110 33.33 -28.39 -22.69
CA GLY A 110 33.69 -27.45 -21.64
C GLY A 110 32.47 -26.80 -20.99
N ASN A 111 31.66 -27.60 -20.30
CA ASN A 111 30.72 -27.05 -19.31
C ASN A 111 31.52 -26.67 -18.07
N THR A 112 31.82 -25.39 -17.93
CA THR A 112 32.20 -24.81 -16.65
C THR A 112 31.48 -23.47 -16.54
N LEU A 113 30.27 -23.51 -15.97
CA LEU A 113 29.71 -22.32 -15.34
C LEU A 113 30.72 -21.89 -14.28
N SER A 114 31.21 -20.65 -14.34
CA SER A 114 32.17 -20.19 -13.35
C SER A 114 31.50 -20.23 -11.98
N GLU A 115 32.24 -20.67 -10.96
CA GLU A 115 31.79 -20.64 -9.56
C GLU A 115 31.30 -19.25 -9.14
N ASP A 116 31.74 -18.20 -9.83
CA ASP A 116 31.31 -16.83 -9.60
C ASP A 116 29.86 -16.57 -10.06
N VAL A 117 29.38 -17.23 -11.12
CA VAL A 117 27.98 -17.12 -11.57
C VAL A 117 27.07 -17.92 -10.65
N GLU A 118 27.48 -19.11 -10.20
CA GLU A 118 26.71 -19.88 -9.21
C GLU A 118 26.68 -19.18 -7.84
N LYS A 119 27.80 -18.59 -7.38
CA LYS A 119 27.83 -17.77 -6.17
C LYS A 119 26.98 -16.51 -6.29
N VAL A 120 26.90 -15.88 -7.47
CA VAL A 120 26.02 -14.73 -7.70
C VAL A 120 24.54 -15.17 -7.72
N VAL A 121 24.20 -16.31 -8.32
CA VAL A 121 22.83 -16.86 -8.34
C VAL A 121 22.40 -17.36 -6.96
N GLU A 122 23.28 -17.95 -6.16
CA GLU A 122 23.03 -18.27 -4.74
C GLU A 122 22.88 -17.01 -3.89
N LYS A 123 23.66 -15.95 -4.15
CA LYS A 123 23.57 -14.69 -3.39
C LYS A 123 22.33 -13.87 -3.75
N ILE A 124 21.86 -13.96 -5.00
CA ILE A 124 20.60 -13.36 -5.47
C ILE A 124 19.40 -14.16 -4.94
N SER A 125 19.49 -15.49 -4.86
CA SER A 125 18.41 -16.32 -4.31
C SER A 125 18.31 -16.30 -2.78
N ASN A 126 19.40 -16.02 -2.06
CA ASN A 126 19.45 -15.94 -0.60
C ASN A 126 19.30 -14.53 -0.01
N THR A 127 18.94 -13.51 -0.79
CA THR A 127 18.43 -12.26 -0.19
C THR A 127 16.97 -12.47 0.23
N THR A 128 16.73 -13.46 1.08
CA THR A 128 15.51 -13.54 1.86
C THR A 128 15.51 -12.31 2.74
N VAL A 129 14.61 -11.38 2.45
CA VAL A 129 14.31 -10.28 3.35
C VAL A 129 14.02 -10.92 4.72
N GLU A 130 14.90 -10.72 5.68
CA GLU A 130 14.81 -11.42 6.97
C GLU A 130 13.85 -10.66 7.87
N PHE A 131 12.69 -11.25 8.13
CA PHE A 131 11.65 -10.63 8.94
C PHE A 131 12.06 -10.68 10.42
N ARG A 132 12.39 -9.51 10.99
CA ARG A 132 12.99 -9.42 12.33
C ARG A 132 11.98 -9.50 13.48
N VAL A 133 10.75 -9.95 13.24
CA VAL A 133 9.74 -10.15 14.28
C VAL A 133 8.97 -11.46 14.11
N PRO A 134 8.49 -12.08 15.21
CA PRO A 134 7.66 -13.27 15.14
C PRO A 134 6.38 -13.05 14.34
N ARG A 135 5.95 -14.08 13.61
CA ARG A 135 4.69 -14.07 12.86
C ARG A 135 3.47 -14.23 13.77
N VAL A 136 3.16 -13.20 14.54
CA VAL A 136 2.06 -13.16 15.50
C VAL A 136 0.97 -12.17 15.09
N ASN A 137 -0.26 -12.41 15.55
CA ASN A 137 -1.37 -11.47 15.41
C ASN A 137 -1.42 -10.55 16.66
N CYS A 138 -0.57 -9.54 16.71
CA CYS A 138 -0.63 -8.53 17.75
C CYS A 138 -1.61 -7.40 17.34
N PRO A 139 -2.10 -6.59 18.31
CA PRO A 139 -2.93 -5.44 17.96
C PRO A 139 -2.21 -4.45 17.03
N GLU A 140 -2.88 -4.04 15.95
CA GLU A 140 -2.42 -2.97 15.06
C GLU A 140 -2.96 -1.60 15.52
N HIS A 141 -2.10 -0.60 15.52
CA HIS A 141 -2.45 0.82 15.55
C HIS A 141 -2.31 1.37 14.12
N ILE A 142 -3.43 1.45 13.41
CA ILE A 142 -3.50 1.73 11.98
C ILE A 142 -3.77 3.22 11.74
N ILE A 143 -2.82 3.92 11.10
CA ILE A 143 -2.93 5.32 10.70
C ILE A 143 -3.34 5.35 9.23
N LEU A 144 -4.54 5.85 8.95
CA LEU A 144 -5.06 6.01 7.61
C LEU A 144 -4.73 7.41 7.11
N VAL A 145 -3.81 7.52 6.14
CA VAL A 145 -3.46 8.80 5.52
C VAL A 145 -4.20 8.87 4.18
N VAL A 146 -5.26 9.68 4.11
CA VAL A 146 -6.14 9.78 2.95
C VAL A 146 -5.89 11.08 2.19
N ASP A 147 -5.40 10.98 0.96
CA ASP A 147 -5.30 12.14 0.06
C ASP A 147 -6.71 12.62 -0.34
N VAL A 148 -7.04 13.85 0.05
CA VAL A 148 -8.33 14.48 -0.25
C VAL A 148 -8.24 15.43 -1.44
N CYS A 149 -7.12 15.47 -2.14
CA CYS A 149 -6.96 16.33 -3.31
C CYS A 149 -7.74 15.84 -4.53
N HIS A 150 -8.37 16.78 -5.22
CA HIS A 150 -9.02 16.62 -6.50
C HIS A 150 -8.28 17.44 -7.57
N GLU A 151 -7.75 16.76 -8.59
CA GLU A 151 -7.11 17.38 -9.75
C GLU A 151 -8.15 17.66 -10.85
N VAL A 152 -8.01 18.80 -11.51
CA VAL A 152 -8.91 19.18 -12.62
C VAL A 152 -8.79 18.18 -13.75
N GLY A 153 -9.93 17.65 -14.22
CA GLY A 153 -9.96 16.67 -15.31
C GLY A 153 -9.84 15.21 -14.86
N ASN A 154 -9.82 14.94 -13.55
CA ASN A 154 -9.85 13.56 -13.05
C ASN A 154 -11.06 12.79 -13.58
N THR A 155 -10.80 11.56 -14.01
CA THR A 155 -11.86 10.67 -14.50
C THR A 155 -12.60 10.05 -13.31
N PRO A 156 -13.94 10.06 -13.31
CA PRO A 156 -14.70 9.42 -12.25
C PRO A 156 -14.66 7.90 -12.41
N TYR A 157 -14.83 7.20 -11.29
CA TYR A 157 -15.17 5.79 -11.32
C TYR A 157 -16.55 5.61 -11.97
N ARG A 158 -16.69 4.58 -12.81
CA ARG A 158 -17.95 4.21 -13.45
C ARG A 158 -18.33 2.80 -13.02
N LEU A 159 -19.53 2.65 -12.49
CA LEU A 159 -20.08 1.33 -12.15
C LEU A 159 -20.88 0.75 -13.32
N ALA A 160 -21.26 -0.52 -13.22
CA ALA A 160 -21.98 -1.25 -14.28
C ALA A 160 -23.36 -0.64 -14.59
N ASP A 161 -23.98 0.03 -13.63
CA ASP A 161 -25.24 0.76 -13.79
C ASP A 161 -25.07 2.14 -14.46
N GLY A 162 -23.84 2.54 -14.78
CA GLY A 162 -23.51 3.83 -15.40
C GLY A 162 -23.34 5.00 -14.42
N SER A 163 -23.56 4.77 -13.11
CA SER A 163 -23.33 5.78 -12.08
C SER A 163 -21.86 6.19 -12.04
N LYS A 164 -21.63 7.47 -11.70
CA LYS A 164 -20.30 8.08 -11.65
C LYS A 164 -20.00 8.53 -10.23
N PHE A 165 -18.81 8.19 -9.76
CA PHE A 165 -18.35 8.58 -8.43
C PHE A 165 -16.94 9.15 -8.48
N SER A 166 -16.66 10.08 -7.58
CA SER A 166 -15.33 10.63 -7.43
C SER A 166 -14.36 9.59 -6.86
N ALA A 167 -13.06 9.87 -6.96
CA ALA A 167 -12.04 8.96 -6.42
C ALA A 167 -12.10 8.89 -4.89
N LEU A 168 -12.20 10.04 -4.21
CA LEU A 168 -12.31 10.06 -2.75
C LEU A 168 -13.55 9.29 -2.29
N TYR A 169 -14.70 9.48 -2.94
CA TYR A 169 -15.92 8.74 -2.59
C TYR A 169 -15.72 7.21 -2.66
N MET A 170 -15.10 6.71 -3.73
CA MET A 170 -14.86 5.27 -3.88
C MET A 170 -13.84 4.74 -2.86
N VAL A 171 -12.81 5.54 -2.54
CA VAL A 171 -11.86 5.23 -1.45
C VAL A 171 -12.60 5.16 -0.11
N LYS A 172 -13.45 6.13 0.23
CA LYS A 172 -14.23 6.13 1.49
C LYS A 172 -15.06 4.86 1.64
N ARG A 173 -15.75 4.44 0.58
CA ARG A 173 -16.57 3.22 0.57
C ARG A 173 -15.73 1.96 0.81
N ALA A 174 -14.61 1.81 0.09
CA ALA A 174 -13.76 0.65 0.24
C ALA A 174 -13.04 0.64 1.60
N LEU A 175 -12.64 1.81 2.10
CA LEU A 175 -12.01 1.99 3.40
C LEU A 175 -12.99 1.73 4.55
N THR A 176 -14.26 2.07 4.39
CA THR A 176 -15.33 1.72 5.36
C THR A 176 -15.43 0.20 5.53
N LEU A 177 -15.41 -0.55 4.42
CA LEU A 177 -15.40 -2.02 4.48
C LEU A 177 -14.11 -2.55 5.10
N PHE A 178 -12.96 -1.94 4.81
CA PHE A 178 -11.69 -2.29 5.45
C PHE A 178 -11.77 -2.12 6.98
N LEU A 179 -12.23 -0.96 7.47
CA LEU A 179 -12.34 -0.67 8.91
C LEU A 179 -13.23 -1.68 9.63
N GLN A 180 -14.41 -1.95 9.08
CA GLN A 180 -15.36 -2.92 9.65
C GLN A 180 -14.78 -4.33 9.69
N ASN A 181 -14.20 -4.80 8.58
CA ASN A 181 -13.64 -6.14 8.51
C ASN A 181 -12.38 -6.28 9.38
N LYS A 182 -11.54 -5.25 9.43
CA LYS A 182 -10.31 -5.26 10.24
C LYS A 182 -10.64 -5.30 11.72
N HIS A 183 -11.63 -4.53 12.17
CA HIS A 183 -12.15 -4.60 13.54
C HIS A 183 -12.78 -5.97 13.85
N ALA A 184 -13.51 -6.56 12.90
CA ALA A 184 -14.10 -7.89 13.08
C ALA A 184 -13.06 -9.01 13.23
N ILE A 185 -11.88 -8.88 12.61
CA ILE A 185 -10.76 -9.81 12.75
C ILE A 185 -10.16 -9.73 14.16
N ASP A 186 -9.94 -8.51 14.67
CA ASP A 186 -9.49 -8.28 16.05
C ASP A 186 -9.96 -6.90 16.55
N ALA A 187 -10.86 -6.90 17.54
CA ALA A 187 -11.45 -5.69 18.10
C ALA A 187 -10.45 -4.82 18.89
N ARG A 188 -9.24 -5.32 19.17
CA ARG A 188 -8.17 -4.57 19.84
C ARG A 188 -7.43 -3.63 18.90
N HIS A 189 -7.59 -3.80 17.59
CA HIS A 189 -7.04 -2.87 16.61
C HIS A 189 -7.57 -1.46 16.87
N LYS A 190 -6.68 -0.47 16.73
CA LYS A 190 -7.03 0.95 16.82
C LYS A 190 -6.77 1.63 15.49
N PHE A 191 -7.57 2.63 15.20
CA PHE A 191 -7.54 3.36 13.95
C PHE A 191 -7.41 4.85 14.23
N ALA A 192 -6.58 5.53 13.44
CA ALA A 192 -6.45 6.98 13.40
C ALA A 192 -6.63 7.46 11.95
N LEU A 193 -7.05 8.72 11.79
CA LEU A 193 -7.32 9.32 10.48
C LEU A 193 -6.50 10.59 10.31
N VAL A 194 -5.76 10.65 9.22
CA VAL A 194 -5.01 11.81 8.74
C VAL A 194 -5.51 12.15 7.35
N LEU A 195 -5.86 13.42 7.12
CA LEU A 195 -6.20 13.91 5.79
C LEU A 195 -4.98 14.60 5.18
N LEU A 196 -4.59 14.14 3.99
CA LEU A 196 -3.49 14.69 3.23
C LEU A 196 -4.02 15.69 2.20
N HIS A 197 -3.60 16.95 2.35
CA HIS A 197 -3.77 18.03 1.39
C HIS A 197 -2.39 18.66 1.09
N ASN A 198 -2.19 19.95 1.32
CA ASN A 198 -0.86 20.58 1.29
C ASN A 198 -0.09 20.31 2.59
N ILE A 199 -0.79 20.46 3.70
CA ILE A 199 -0.31 20.18 5.05
C ILE A 199 -1.21 19.05 5.57
N PRO A 200 -0.64 17.92 6.03
CA PRO A 200 -1.44 16.84 6.59
C PRO A 200 -2.06 17.26 7.92
N VAL A 201 -3.29 16.82 8.17
CA VAL A 201 -4.02 17.15 9.40
C VAL A 201 -4.49 15.86 10.06
N TRP A 202 -4.16 15.70 11.33
CA TRP A 202 -4.64 14.60 12.17
C TRP A 202 -6.08 14.90 12.61
N ILE A 203 -7.05 14.17 12.05
CA ILE A 203 -8.48 14.40 12.29
C ILE A 203 -8.97 13.58 13.47
N SER A 204 -8.53 12.32 13.56
CA SER A 204 -9.03 11.38 14.56
C SER A 204 -7.88 10.65 15.21
N ASP A 205 -7.81 10.75 16.54
CA ASP A 205 -6.87 9.97 17.34
C ASP A 205 -7.29 8.51 17.48
N PHE A 206 -6.35 7.67 17.93
CA PHE A 206 -6.51 6.23 17.98
C PHE A 206 -7.74 5.79 18.77
N THR A 207 -8.65 5.12 18.09
CA THR A 207 -9.85 4.51 18.69
C THR A 207 -10.04 3.09 18.17
N SER A 208 -10.54 2.21 19.02
CA SER A 208 -10.97 0.86 18.60
C SER A 208 -12.39 0.85 18.03
N ASP A 209 -13.13 1.96 18.09
CA ASP A 209 -14.44 2.11 17.47
C ASP A 209 -14.31 2.56 16.00
N PRO A 210 -14.57 1.69 15.02
CA PRO A 210 -14.48 2.05 13.61
C PRO A 210 -15.55 3.06 13.19
N GLN A 211 -16.70 3.16 13.88
CA GLN A 211 -17.78 4.07 13.48
C GLN A 211 -17.38 5.54 13.65
N LYS A 212 -16.57 5.86 14.66
CA LYS A 212 -16.01 7.19 14.82
C LYS A 212 -15.14 7.57 13.61
N ILE A 213 -14.24 6.70 13.18
CA ILE A 213 -13.38 6.95 12.02
C ILE A 213 -14.19 7.05 10.73
N ILE A 214 -15.19 6.17 10.54
CA ILE A 214 -16.09 6.21 9.38
C ILE A 214 -16.84 7.55 9.35
N SER A 215 -17.35 8.01 10.49
CA SER A 215 -18.05 9.31 10.57
C SER A 215 -17.14 10.48 10.23
N ASP A 216 -15.92 10.51 10.78
CA ASP A 216 -14.93 11.55 10.50
C ASP A 216 -14.48 11.51 9.02
N LEU A 217 -14.38 10.32 8.43
CA LEU A 217 -14.06 10.10 7.02
C LEU A 217 -15.19 10.56 6.09
N GLU A 218 -16.45 10.33 6.44
CA GLU A 218 -17.60 10.80 5.65
C GLU A 218 -17.64 12.32 5.57
N LEU A 219 -17.25 13.03 6.64
CA LEU A 219 -17.14 14.50 6.67
C LEU A 219 -15.95 15.05 5.85
N ALA A 220 -14.99 14.23 5.43
CA ALA A 220 -13.84 14.70 4.67
C ALA A 220 -14.24 15.13 3.25
N GLU A 221 -14.08 16.40 2.90
CA GLU A 221 -14.41 16.91 1.57
C GLU A 221 -13.21 16.91 0.63
N GLU A 222 -13.47 16.73 -0.67
CA GLU A 222 -12.45 16.92 -1.70
C GLU A 222 -11.99 18.37 -1.72
N ARG A 223 -10.69 18.57 -1.88
CA ARG A 223 -10.08 19.90 -1.96
C ARG A 223 -9.31 20.04 -3.27
N PRO A 224 -9.29 21.22 -3.91
CA PRO A 224 -8.47 21.43 -5.09
C PRO A 224 -7.02 21.01 -4.85
N ALA A 225 -6.47 20.22 -5.76
CA ALA A 225 -5.07 19.82 -5.74
C ALA A 225 -4.16 21.03 -5.93
N THR A 226 -3.01 21.01 -5.27
CA THR A 226 -1.92 21.93 -5.56
C THR A 226 -0.80 21.23 -6.30
N THR A 227 0.15 22.02 -6.78
CA THR A 227 1.34 21.53 -7.46
C THR A 227 2.35 20.87 -6.51
N HIS A 228 2.12 20.92 -5.19
CA HIS A 228 3.06 20.46 -4.17
C HIS A 228 2.43 19.43 -3.24
N CYS A 229 3.21 18.41 -2.87
CA CYS A 229 2.86 17.43 -1.86
C CYS A 229 4.14 17.06 -1.12
N ASP A 230 4.27 17.53 0.11
CA ASP A 230 5.44 17.24 0.94
C ASP A 230 5.14 16.09 1.90
N LEU A 231 5.75 14.93 1.62
CA LEU A 231 5.64 13.75 2.48
C LEU A 231 6.45 13.89 3.76
N SER A 232 7.45 14.79 3.85
CA SER A 232 8.18 14.97 5.11
C SER A 232 7.22 15.39 6.22
N LEU A 233 6.28 16.30 5.93
CA LEU A 233 5.24 16.75 6.86
C LEU A 233 4.33 15.61 7.35
N VAL A 234 4.07 14.59 6.52
CA VAL A 234 3.24 13.44 6.92
C VAL A 234 3.97 12.62 7.97
N PHE A 235 5.25 12.32 7.74
CA PHE A 235 6.04 11.52 8.66
C PHE A 235 6.48 12.32 9.89
N GLU A 236 6.67 13.62 9.77
CA GLU A 236 6.83 14.54 10.91
C GLU A 236 5.59 14.49 11.81
N LEU A 237 4.39 14.64 11.25
CA LEU A 237 3.14 14.59 12.01
C LEU A 237 2.99 13.24 12.71
N ILE A 238 3.24 12.13 12.01
CA ILE A 238 3.15 10.77 12.58
C ILE A 238 4.17 10.59 13.70
N ALA A 239 5.44 10.95 13.47
CA ALA A 239 6.51 10.77 14.44
C ALA A 239 6.28 11.56 15.73
N HIS A 240 5.65 12.75 15.66
CA HIS A 240 5.28 13.53 16.84
C HIS A 240 4.08 12.95 17.60
N GLN A 241 3.16 12.28 16.90
CA GLN A 241 1.93 11.76 17.49
C GLN A 241 2.10 10.38 18.13
N ILE A 242 3.07 9.57 17.67
CA ILE A 242 3.22 8.18 18.11
C ILE A 242 4.48 7.97 18.96
N SER A 243 4.45 6.92 19.78
CA SER A 243 5.64 6.40 20.46
C SER A 243 5.82 4.92 20.09
N LEU A 244 6.93 4.61 19.42
CA LEU A 244 7.24 3.25 18.98
C LEU A 244 7.45 2.32 20.19
N PRO A 245 6.90 1.10 20.17
CA PRO A 245 7.07 0.15 21.27
C PRO A 245 8.53 -0.27 21.41
N LYS A 246 8.99 -0.42 22.66
CA LYS A 246 10.35 -0.89 22.97
C LYS A 246 10.30 -2.38 23.31
N CYS A 247 11.02 -3.19 22.55
CA CYS A 247 11.14 -4.63 22.77
C CYS A 247 12.62 -5.01 22.91
N SER A 248 12.96 -5.78 23.96
CA SER A 248 14.36 -6.17 24.25
C SER A 248 14.97 -7.05 23.17
N ASN A 249 14.19 -8.00 22.63
CA ASN A 249 14.58 -8.83 21.50
C ASN A 249 13.40 -8.97 20.52
N PRO A 250 13.32 -8.11 19.48
CA PRO A 250 12.18 -8.06 18.57
C PRO A 250 12.01 -9.36 17.76
N SER A 251 13.07 -10.15 17.56
CA SER A 251 13.03 -11.40 16.78
C SER A 251 12.36 -12.57 17.51
N VAL A 252 12.20 -12.48 18.84
CA VAL A 252 11.68 -13.58 19.66
C VAL A 252 10.43 -13.16 20.43
N VAL A 253 10.42 -11.95 20.98
CA VAL A 253 9.32 -11.46 21.81
C VAL A 253 8.36 -10.66 20.96
N PRO A 254 7.07 -11.05 20.87
CA PRO A 254 6.09 -10.29 20.13
C PRO A 254 5.85 -8.93 20.80
N PRO A 255 5.74 -7.83 20.04
CA PRO A 255 5.45 -6.54 20.62
C PRO A 255 3.99 -6.49 21.12
N PRO A 256 3.68 -5.62 22.11
CA PRO A 256 2.32 -5.47 22.63
C PRO A 256 1.34 -4.93 21.57
N TYR A 257 1.85 -4.20 20.58
CA TYR A 257 1.14 -3.70 19.41
C TYR A 257 2.16 -3.30 18.33
N MET A 258 1.71 -2.96 17.13
CA MET A 258 2.54 -2.42 16.06
C MET A 258 1.84 -1.23 15.37
N TYR A 259 2.59 -0.30 14.77
CA TYR A 259 2.04 0.81 14.00
C TYR A 259 2.04 0.52 12.50
N ARG A 260 0.89 0.68 11.87
CA ARG A 260 0.75 0.53 10.43
C ARG A 260 0.27 1.84 9.83
N THR A 261 1.02 2.43 8.93
CA THR A 261 0.53 3.54 8.13
C THR A 261 0.04 3.02 6.79
N ILE A 262 -1.19 3.34 6.40
CA ILE A 262 -1.70 3.08 5.06
C ILE A 262 -1.84 4.44 4.36
N LEU A 263 -0.92 4.74 3.45
CA LEU A 263 -0.92 5.94 2.64
C LEU A 263 -1.74 5.72 1.37
N ILE A 264 -2.90 6.39 1.28
CA ILE A 264 -3.73 6.39 0.08
C ILE A 264 -3.46 7.68 -0.69
N TYR A 265 -2.68 7.57 -1.78
CA TYR A 265 -2.30 8.70 -2.63
C TYR A 265 -3.20 8.78 -3.87
N GLY A 266 -3.72 9.97 -4.20
CA GLY A 266 -4.77 10.14 -5.22
C GLY A 266 -4.41 11.00 -6.43
N ARG A 267 -3.27 11.68 -6.40
CA ARG A 267 -2.85 12.64 -7.42
C ARG A 267 -2.06 11.98 -8.54
N SER A 268 -2.31 12.40 -9.77
CA SER A 268 -1.65 11.93 -10.99
C SER A 268 -0.74 12.99 -11.63
N HIS A 269 -0.86 14.27 -11.25
CA HIS A 269 -0.05 15.37 -11.80
C HIS A 269 0.92 16.00 -10.78
N CYS A 270 0.70 15.75 -9.49
CA CYS A 270 1.60 16.14 -8.41
C CYS A 270 2.57 14.99 -8.08
N LEU A 271 3.88 15.24 -8.17
CA LEU A 271 4.89 14.29 -7.69
C LEU A 271 5.14 14.58 -6.20
N PRO A 272 4.94 13.62 -5.28
CA PRO A 272 5.27 13.82 -3.87
C PRO A 272 6.78 14.02 -3.68
N GLN A 273 7.17 14.81 -2.68
CA GLN A 273 8.57 15.14 -2.40
C GLN A 273 8.84 15.11 -0.89
N PHE A 274 10.11 15.10 -0.50
CA PHE A 274 10.53 15.29 0.89
C PHE A 274 11.31 16.60 0.96
N LEU A 275 10.65 17.69 1.32
CA LEU A 275 11.26 19.03 1.29
C LEU A 275 12.07 19.33 2.56
N HIS A 276 11.68 18.76 3.70
CA HIS A 276 12.35 18.97 4.99
C HIS A 276 13.21 17.78 5.44
N GLY A 277 13.64 16.95 4.49
CA GLY A 277 14.46 15.77 4.77
C GLY A 277 13.65 14.48 4.98
N LYS A 278 14.37 13.39 5.25
CA LYS A 278 13.83 12.02 5.36
C LYS A 278 14.11 11.39 6.74
N GLU A 279 14.71 12.12 7.66
CA GLU A 279 15.26 11.60 8.91
C GLU A 279 14.18 10.93 9.76
N LEU A 280 13.02 11.58 9.93
CA LEU A 280 11.90 11.02 10.69
C LEU A 280 11.23 9.85 9.96
N PHE A 281 11.14 9.91 8.63
CA PHE A 281 10.68 8.79 7.83
C PHE A 281 11.59 7.57 8.00
N SER A 282 12.90 7.75 7.84
CA SER A 282 13.90 6.67 8.01
C SER A 282 13.88 6.12 9.43
N HIS A 283 13.76 6.97 10.46
CA HIS A 283 13.63 6.52 11.84
C HIS A 283 12.39 5.64 12.06
N LEU A 284 11.24 6.00 11.46
CA LEU A 284 10.02 5.18 11.53
C LEU A 284 10.21 3.84 10.80
N ILE A 285 10.64 3.86 9.54
CA ILE A 285 10.77 2.66 8.68
C ILE A 285 11.83 1.68 9.20
N GLN A 286 12.89 2.16 9.86
CA GLN A 286 13.89 1.31 10.49
C GLN A 286 13.35 0.52 11.71
N SER A 287 12.21 0.94 12.27
CA SER A 287 11.60 0.23 13.38
C SER A 287 10.96 -1.08 12.92
N PRO A 288 11.25 -2.22 13.58
CA PRO A 288 10.59 -3.49 13.28
C PRO A 288 9.11 -3.53 13.67
N HIS A 289 8.61 -2.47 14.33
CA HIS A 289 7.24 -2.35 14.81
C HIS A 289 6.44 -1.26 14.09
N PHE A 290 6.99 -0.73 13.00
CA PHE A 290 6.34 0.21 12.11
C PHE A 290 6.33 -0.36 10.69
N VAL A 291 5.18 -0.35 10.04
CA VAL A 291 5.03 -0.79 8.64
C VAL A 291 4.31 0.30 7.86
N LEU A 292 4.83 0.62 6.69
CA LEU A 292 4.15 1.48 5.72
C LEU A 292 3.51 0.59 4.65
N ASP A 293 2.28 0.89 4.27
CA ASP A 293 1.64 0.41 3.05
C ASP A 293 1.21 1.61 2.22
N VAL A 294 1.22 1.44 0.90
CA VAL A 294 0.85 2.47 -0.05
C VAL A 294 -0.20 1.93 -1.00
N LEU A 295 -1.29 2.67 -1.14
CA LEU A 295 -2.29 2.46 -2.18
C LEU A 295 -2.35 3.70 -3.08
N TYR A 296 -1.79 3.57 -4.28
CA TYR A 296 -1.82 4.61 -5.28
C TYR A 296 -3.07 4.48 -6.16
N THR A 297 -3.99 5.45 -6.04
CA THR A 297 -5.18 5.54 -6.90
C THR A 297 -4.97 6.62 -7.96
N HIS A 298 -4.96 6.24 -9.24
CA HIS A 298 -4.45 7.13 -10.29
C HIS A 298 -5.31 7.18 -11.56
N GLU A 299 -5.03 8.17 -12.40
CA GLU A 299 -5.53 8.23 -13.77
C GLU A 299 -4.83 7.20 -14.66
N SER A 300 -5.39 6.87 -15.83
CA SER A 300 -4.64 6.06 -16.78
C SER A 300 -3.30 6.74 -17.12
N PRO A 301 -2.16 6.03 -17.02
CA PRO A 301 -0.86 6.62 -17.36
C PRO A 301 -0.85 7.21 -18.78
N SER A 302 -0.35 8.43 -18.92
CA SER A 302 -0.25 9.15 -20.19
C SER A 302 0.88 10.18 -20.14
N ASP A 303 1.31 10.68 -21.30
CA ASP A 303 2.36 11.71 -21.39
C ASP A 303 1.98 13.03 -20.69
N ASN A 304 0.69 13.24 -20.42
CA ASN A 304 0.18 14.45 -19.77
C ASN A 304 0.16 14.37 -18.24
N ASN A 305 0.47 13.20 -17.67
CA ASN A 305 0.49 12.99 -16.23
C ASN A 305 1.82 12.38 -15.77
N LYS A 306 2.00 12.27 -14.46
CA LYS A 306 3.25 11.83 -13.83
C LYS A 306 3.10 10.47 -13.15
N CYS A 307 2.12 9.65 -13.56
CA CYS A 307 1.78 8.41 -12.86
C CYS A 307 2.98 7.48 -12.68
N GLU A 308 3.82 7.34 -13.71
CA GLU A 308 5.00 6.46 -13.65
C GLU A 308 6.00 6.96 -12.60
N GLY A 309 6.38 8.24 -12.66
CA GLY A 309 7.33 8.82 -11.70
C GLY A 309 6.79 8.85 -10.27
N ILE A 310 5.47 9.05 -10.10
CA ILE A 310 4.81 8.95 -8.79
C ILE A 310 4.91 7.52 -8.26
N PHE A 311 4.55 6.53 -9.08
CA PHE A 311 4.60 5.14 -8.66
C PHE A 311 6.03 4.65 -8.36
N ASP A 312 7.02 5.07 -9.16
CA ASP A 312 8.44 4.76 -8.92
C ASP A 312 8.90 5.36 -7.58
N LEU A 313 8.50 6.59 -7.26
CA LEU A 313 8.81 7.22 -5.97
C LEU A 313 8.12 6.51 -4.80
N LEU A 314 6.85 6.14 -4.94
CA LEU A 314 6.10 5.41 -3.92
C LEU A 314 6.68 4.01 -3.68
N CYS A 315 7.15 3.31 -4.72
CA CYS A 315 7.92 2.07 -4.58
C CYS A 315 9.20 2.30 -3.78
N GLY A 316 9.89 3.42 -4.02
CA GLY A 316 11.09 3.82 -3.28
C GLY A 316 10.87 4.14 -1.80
N LEU A 317 9.63 4.16 -1.30
CA LEU A 317 9.35 4.25 0.14
C LEU A 317 9.50 2.89 0.85
N ASP A 318 9.51 1.78 0.11
CA ASP A 318 9.69 0.43 0.67
C ASP A 318 11.17 0.04 0.73
N GLU A 319 11.93 0.65 1.64
CA GLU A 319 13.36 0.33 1.83
C GLU A 319 13.57 -1.12 2.32
N GLY A 320 12.57 -1.69 2.99
CA GLY A 320 12.64 -3.00 3.64
C GLY A 320 12.06 -4.15 2.84
N GLY A 321 11.35 -3.93 1.74
CA GLY A 321 10.69 -4.99 0.95
C GLY A 321 9.45 -5.62 1.59
N TRP A 322 8.91 -5.01 2.65
CA TRP A 322 7.79 -5.54 3.46
C TRP A 322 6.49 -4.76 3.27
N SER A 323 6.61 -3.55 2.73
CA SER A 323 5.47 -2.70 2.44
C SER A 323 4.68 -3.30 1.29
N TYR A 324 3.36 -3.18 1.32
CA TYR A 324 2.57 -3.40 0.13
C TYR A 324 2.42 -2.07 -0.59
N VAL A 325 2.98 -1.97 -1.80
CA VAL A 325 2.86 -0.83 -2.69
C VAL A 325 1.98 -1.24 -3.87
N LEU A 326 0.71 -0.82 -3.80
CA LEU A 326 -0.37 -1.24 -4.70
C LEU A 326 -0.79 -0.06 -5.58
N GLU A 327 -1.01 -0.30 -6.89
CA GLU A 327 -1.57 0.69 -7.81
C GLU A 327 -2.93 0.28 -8.34
N VAL A 328 -3.83 1.25 -8.50
CA VAL A 328 -5.10 1.05 -9.19
C VAL A 328 -5.53 2.30 -9.94
N SER A 329 -5.82 2.12 -11.23
CA SER A 329 -6.54 3.12 -12.03
C SER A 329 -8.03 3.18 -11.64
N ARG A 330 -8.92 3.78 -12.45
CA ARG A 330 -10.37 3.86 -12.16
C ARG A 330 -11.12 2.53 -12.28
N ASN A 331 -10.68 1.51 -11.55
CA ASN A 331 -11.27 0.18 -11.47
C ASN A 331 -11.78 -0.09 -10.04
N ALA A 332 -13.10 0.02 -9.86
CA ALA A 332 -13.74 -0.13 -8.56
C ALA A 332 -13.51 -1.51 -7.94
N THR A 333 -13.59 -2.60 -8.71
CA THR A 333 -13.38 -3.96 -8.22
C THR A 333 -11.95 -4.16 -7.73
N LYS A 334 -10.96 -3.71 -8.52
CA LYS A 334 -9.54 -3.81 -8.16
C LYS A 334 -9.23 -2.98 -6.90
N LEU A 335 -9.84 -1.80 -6.74
CA LEU A 335 -9.73 -0.99 -5.53
C LEU A 335 -10.21 -1.75 -4.28
N HIS A 336 -11.42 -2.32 -4.33
CA HIS A 336 -11.97 -3.09 -3.21
C HIS A 336 -11.12 -4.35 -2.92
N ASN A 337 -10.65 -5.03 -3.96
CA ASN A 337 -9.75 -6.18 -3.80
C ASN A 337 -8.46 -5.78 -3.08
N TYR A 338 -7.88 -4.62 -3.39
CA TYR A 338 -6.68 -4.15 -2.70
C TYR A 338 -6.91 -3.78 -1.23
N PHE A 339 -8.05 -3.18 -0.89
CA PHE A 339 -8.42 -3.04 0.52
C PHE A 339 -8.60 -4.40 1.20
N GLY A 340 -9.14 -5.40 0.49
CA GLY A 340 -9.18 -6.79 0.95
C GLY A 340 -7.78 -7.37 1.18
N THR A 341 -6.83 -7.11 0.27
CA THR A 341 -5.43 -7.49 0.42
C THR A 341 -4.78 -6.85 1.64
N LEU A 342 -5.07 -5.58 1.88
CA LEU A 342 -4.57 -4.83 3.03
C LEU A 342 -5.17 -5.33 4.36
N LEU A 343 -6.20 -6.17 4.41
CA LEU A 343 -6.69 -6.74 5.68
C LEU A 343 -5.66 -7.64 6.36
N ALA A 344 -4.74 -8.24 5.59
CA ALA A 344 -3.74 -9.14 6.12
C ALA A 344 -2.81 -8.43 7.12
N HIS A 345 -2.60 -9.05 8.29
CA HIS A 345 -1.74 -8.52 9.34
C HIS A 345 -0.28 -8.41 8.82
N PRO A 346 0.41 -7.26 8.96
CA PRO A 346 1.75 -7.07 8.40
C PRO A 346 2.76 -8.14 8.81
N PHE A 347 2.68 -8.64 10.06
CA PHE A 347 3.60 -9.67 10.54
C PHE A 347 3.27 -11.10 10.10
N GLN A 348 2.11 -11.33 9.50
CA GLN A 348 1.65 -12.66 9.12
C GLN A 348 1.52 -12.85 7.62
N ARG A 349 1.36 -11.74 6.87
CA ARG A 349 1.28 -11.77 5.42
C ARG A 349 2.64 -12.09 4.78
N PRO A 350 2.68 -12.74 3.61
CA PRO A 350 3.90 -12.90 2.84
C PRO A 350 4.35 -11.55 2.24
N VAL A 351 5.57 -11.48 1.72
CA VAL A 351 6.00 -10.35 0.88
C VAL A 351 5.09 -10.23 -0.36
N GLN A 352 4.97 -9.02 -0.92
CA GLN A 352 4.00 -8.75 -2.00
C GLN A 352 4.21 -9.65 -3.23
N LYS A 353 5.46 -9.98 -3.57
CA LYS A 353 5.80 -10.85 -4.71
C LYS A 353 5.30 -12.29 -4.57
N ASP A 354 5.12 -12.78 -3.35
CA ASP A 354 4.72 -14.15 -3.04
C ASP A 354 3.20 -14.26 -2.80
N LEU A 355 2.47 -13.16 -2.98
CA LEU A 355 1.04 -13.09 -2.71
C LEU A 355 0.22 -13.75 -3.83
N SER A 356 -0.54 -14.81 -3.48
CA SER A 356 -1.52 -15.43 -4.37
C SER A 356 -2.83 -15.72 -3.63
N TYR A 357 -3.94 -15.28 -4.21
CA TYR A 357 -5.29 -15.56 -3.72
C TYR A 357 -6.02 -16.66 -4.51
N THR A 358 -5.39 -17.16 -5.57
CA THR A 358 -5.96 -18.27 -6.37
C THR A 358 -5.38 -19.57 -5.83
N LEU A 359 -6.17 -20.25 -5.01
CA LEU A 359 -5.79 -21.54 -4.41
C LEU A 359 -6.13 -22.75 -5.31
N VAL A 360 -7.05 -22.56 -6.25
CA VAL A 360 -7.48 -23.61 -7.18
C VAL A 360 -6.97 -23.25 -8.58
N PRO A 361 -6.29 -24.17 -9.30
CA PRO A 361 -5.91 -23.94 -10.70
C PRO A 361 -7.13 -23.57 -11.55
N LYS A 362 -6.94 -22.68 -12.52
CA LYS A 362 -7.97 -22.47 -13.54
C LYS A 362 -7.87 -23.64 -14.53
N ASP A 363 -8.95 -24.41 -14.63
CA ASP A 363 -9.11 -25.50 -15.62
C ASP A 363 -8.97 -25.02 -17.06
#